data_AF-A0AAV6XCH0-F1
#
_entry.id   AF-A0AAV6XCH0-F1
#
_cell.length_a   1.000
_cell.length_b   1.000
_cell.length_c   1.000
_cell.angle_alpha   90.00
_cell.angle_beta   90.00
_cell.angle_gamma   90.00
#
_symmetry.space_group_name_H-M   'P 1'
#
loop_
_entity.id
_entity.type
_entity.pdbx_description
1 polymer ?
#
loop_
_entity_poly.entity_id
_entity_poly.type
_entity_poly.pdbx_seq_one_letter_code
_entity_poly.pdbx_strand_id
1 'polypeptide(L)'
;MDLGELLAIFGPGVSGAVFGAGWWFWVDAVVCSSVNVPFIHYLPGIFASLSALMFNCVRKEDIDYSPYEEGEWRLKLWLFIAYVVSFVSLAASVGLLIQDSLVKTGPSAWTGVAVA
;
A
#
# COMPACT_ATOMS: atom_id res chain seq x y z
N MET A 1 -3.16 -30.56 6.45
CA MET A 1 -3.54 -29.28 5.83
C MET A 1 -2.81 -29.20 4.51
N ASP A 2 -3.55 -28.95 3.44
CA ASP A 2 -2.95 -28.74 2.13
C ASP A 2 -2.24 -27.37 2.10
N LEU A 3 -1.26 -27.19 1.22
CA LEU A 3 -0.49 -25.94 1.13
C LEU A 3 -1.41 -24.75 0.81
N GLY A 4 -2.45 -24.98 0.00
CA GLY A 4 -3.46 -23.98 -0.35
C GLY A 4 -4.29 -23.51 0.86
N GLU A 5 -4.66 -24.42 1.77
CA GLU A 5 -5.37 -24.06 3.00
C GLU A 5 -4.48 -23.27 3.95
N LEU A 6 -3.22 -23.69 4.08
CA LEU A 6 -2.22 -22.98 4.90
C LEU A 6 -2.06 -21.53 4.41
N LEU A 7 -1.90 -21.33 3.10
CA LEU A 7 -1.76 -19.99 2.50
C LEU A 7 -3.05 -19.16 2.63
N ALA A 8 -4.23 -19.76 2.55
CA ALA A 8 -5.50 -19.05 2.74
C ALA A 8 -5.66 -18.51 4.17
N ILE A 9 -5.15 -19.23 5.17
CA ILE A 9 -5.23 -18.84 6.59
C ILE A 9 -4.17 -17.78 6.92
N PHE A 10 -2.92 -18.00 6.54
CA PHE A 10 -1.82 -17.10 6.90
C PHE A 10 -1.65 -15.90 5.97
N GLY A 11 -2.15 -15.98 4.73
CA GLY A 11 -1.98 -14.96 3.69
C GLY A 11 -2.35 -13.54 4.14
N PRO A 12 -3.56 -13.31 4.70
CA PRO A 12 -3.97 -12.00 5.21
C PRO A 12 -3.08 -11.48 6.35
N GLY A 13 -2.61 -12.39 7.22
CA GLY A 13 -1.72 -12.02 8.32
C GLY A 13 -0.35 -11.57 7.83
N VAL A 14 0.22 -12.30 6.85
CA VAL A 14 1.51 -11.96 6.25
C VAL A 14 1.41 -10.66 5.45
N SER A 15 0.34 -10.46 4.66
CA SER A 15 0.16 -9.22 3.90
C SER A 15 -0.01 -8.01 4.83
N GLY A 16 -0.77 -8.15 5.91
CA GLY A 16 -0.92 -7.12 6.94
C GLY A 16 0.41 -6.79 7.63
N ALA A 17 1.23 -7.80 7.94
CA ALA A 17 2.56 -7.59 8.53
C ALA A 17 3.51 -6.84 7.57
N VAL A 18 3.55 -7.21 6.29
CA VAL A 18 4.37 -6.53 5.28
C VAL A 18 3.92 -5.08 5.08
N PHE A 19 2.60 -4.86 5.00
CA PHE A 19 2.05 -3.52 4.90
C PHE A 19 2.38 -2.68 6.14
N GLY A 20 2.20 -3.23 7.34
CA GLY A 20 2.51 -2.57 8.60
C GLY A 20 3.99 -2.21 8.75
N ALA A 21 4.90 -3.10 8.32
CA ALA A 21 6.34 -2.81 8.30
C ALA A 21 6.67 -1.65 7.35
N GLY A 22 6.12 -1.67 6.13
CA GLY A 22 6.29 -0.57 5.18
C GLY A 22 5.73 0.76 5.69
N TRP A 23 4.55 0.73 6.31
CA TRP A 23 3.92 1.89 6.94
C TRP A 23 4.77 2.46 8.06
N TRP A 24 5.31 1.59 8.93
CA TRP A 24 6.22 2.00 10.00
C TRP A 24 7.45 2.69 9.43
N PHE A 25 8.14 2.08 8.46
CA PHE A 25 9.35 2.67 7.88
C PHE A 25 9.09 4.03 7.25
N TRP A 26 7.96 4.19 6.59
CA TRP A 26 7.57 5.47 6.01
C TRP A 26 7.31 6.54 7.09
N VAL A 27 6.56 6.22 8.15
CA VAL A 27 6.33 7.17 9.26
C VAL A 27 7.63 7.52 9.97
N ASP A 28 8.48 6.54 10.25
CA ASP A 28 9.78 6.75 10.88
C ASP A 28 10.67 7.67 10.05
N ALA A 29 10.74 7.46 8.73
CA ALA A 29 11.48 8.31 7.81
C ALA A 29 10.97 9.76 7.79
N VAL A 30 9.65 9.95 7.86
CA VAL A 30 9.03 11.29 7.91
C VAL A 30 9.36 11.99 9.23
N VAL A 31 9.26 11.29 10.37
CA VAL A 31 9.49 11.87 11.70
C VAL A 31 10.96 12.20 11.93
N CYS A 32 11.87 11.37 11.43
CA CYS A 32 13.31 11.56 11.55
C CYS A 32 13.90 12.52 10.49
N SER A 33 13.08 13.03 9.57
CA SER A 33 13.54 13.99 8.55
C SER A 33 13.92 15.32 9.18
N SER A 34 15.14 15.78 8.91
CA SER A 34 15.62 17.13 9.28
C SER A 34 15.08 18.24 8.37
N VAL A 35 14.39 17.88 7.30
CA VAL A 35 13.83 18.78 6.30
C VAL A 35 12.30 18.65 6.29
N ASN A 36 11.62 19.77 6.10
CA ASN A 36 10.16 19.77 5.98
C ASN A 36 9.75 19.01 4.72
N VAL A 37 9.11 17.85 4.91
CA VAL A 37 8.62 17.01 3.81
C VAL A 37 7.32 17.65 3.26
N PRO A 38 7.28 18.00 1.96
CA PRO A 38 6.12 18.65 1.39
C PRO A 38 4.93 17.69 1.32
N PHE A 39 3.72 18.23 1.36
CA PHE A 39 2.50 17.43 1.52
C PHE A 39 2.31 16.35 0.43
N ILE A 40 2.84 16.59 -0.78
CA ILE A 40 2.73 15.68 -1.91
C ILE A 40 3.34 14.30 -1.63
N HIS A 41 4.41 14.24 -0.82
CA HIS A 41 5.08 12.98 -0.45
C HIS A 41 4.26 12.12 0.51
N TYR A 42 3.22 12.68 1.15
CA TYR A 42 2.32 11.91 2.00
C TYR A 42 1.20 11.22 1.24
N LEU A 43 0.81 11.75 0.07
CA LEU A 43 -0.34 11.27 -0.68
C LEU A 43 -0.25 9.79 -1.06
N PRO A 44 0.87 9.28 -1.61
CA PRO A 44 0.99 7.87 -1.93
C PRO A 44 0.71 6.97 -0.72
N GLY A 45 1.32 7.27 0.43
CA GLY A 45 1.09 6.54 1.68
C GLY A 45 -0.39 6.53 2.07
N ILE A 46 -1.03 7.71 2.14
CA ILE A 46 -2.45 7.83 2.51
C ILE A 46 -3.34 7.00 1.59
N PHE A 47 -3.13 7.06 0.26
CA PHE A 47 -3.90 6.26 -0.69
C PHE A 47 -3.58 4.75 -0.60
N ALA A 48 -2.35 4.38 -0.25
CA ALA A 48 -2.00 2.97 0.01
C ALA A 48 -2.77 2.43 1.22
N SER A 49 -2.87 3.21 2.30
CA SER A 49 -3.66 2.86 3.48
C SER A 49 -5.16 2.80 3.19
N LEU A 50 -5.69 3.73 2.39
CA LEU A 50 -7.08 3.66 1.95
C LEU A 50 -7.35 2.39 1.15
N SER A 51 -6.47 2.06 0.20
CA SER A 51 -6.58 0.82 -0.59
C SER A 51 -6.49 -0.43 0.29
N ALA A 52 -5.56 -0.46 1.24
CA ALA A 52 -5.45 -1.55 2.21
C ALA A 52 -6.74 -1.73 3.02
N LEU A 53 -7.35 -0.64 3.49
CA LEU A 53 -8.66 -0.69 4.14
C LEU A 53 -9.73 -1.27 3.21
N MET A 54 -9.79 -0.81 1.95
CA MET A 54 -10.76 -1.31 0.98
C MET A 54 -10.64 -2.81 0.74
N PHE A 55 -9.43 -3.36 0.68
CA PHE A 55 -9.20 -4.80 0.56
C PHE A 55 -9.63 -5.56 1.81
N ASN A 56 -9.39 -5.02 3.00
CA ASN A 56 -9.80 -5.63 4.26
C ASN A 56 -11.32 -5.61 4.47
N CYS A 57 -12.05 -4.70 3.81
CA CYS A 57 -13.51 -4.68 3.83
C CYS A 57 -14.17 -5.79 2.98
N VAL A 58 -13.39 -6.57 2.22
CA VAL A 58 -13.90 -7.65 1.36
C VAL A 58 -13.62 -9.00 2.01
N ARG A 59 -14.65 -9.81 2.23
CA ARG A 59 -14.49 -11.19 2.69
C ARG A 59 -14.26 -12.08 1.48
N LYS A 60 -13.39 -13.09 1.65
CA LYS A 60 -13.08 -14.06 0.58
C LYS A 60 -14.32 -14.83 0.12
N GLU A 61 -15.25 -15.08 1.04
CA GLU A 61 -16.52 -15.77 0.80
C GLU A 61 -17.43 -15.00 -0.17
N ASP A 62 -17.39 -13.66 -0.14
CA ASP A 62 -18.23 -12.80 -0.97
C ASP A 62 -17.76 -12.76 -2.44
N ILE A 63 -16.53 -13.23 -2.71
CA ILE A 63 -15.93 -13.28 -4.05
C ILE A 63 -16.41 -14.51 -4.82
N ASP A 64 -16.89 -15.55 -4.14
CA ASP A 64 -17.26 -16.81 -4.77
C ASP A 64 -18.57 -16.69 -5.56
N TYR A 65 -18.60 -17.29 -6.75
CA TYR A 65 -19.70 -17.10 -7.69
C TYR A 65 -20.96 -17.83 -7.23
N SER A 66 -22.03 -17.08 -6.97
CA SER A 66 -23.38 -17.63 -6.80
C SER A 66 -24.24 -17.26 -8.01
N PRO A 67 -24.78 -18.24 -8.77
CA PRO A 67 -25.59 -17.97 -9.96
C PRO A 67 -26.93 -17.25 -9.67
N TYR A 68 -27.27 -17.03 -8.40
CA TYR A 68 -28.52 -16.38 -7.96
C TYR A 68 -28.30 -15.01 -7.30
N GLU A 69 -27.06 -14.49 -7.22
CA GLU A 69 -26.80 -13.17 -6.61
C GLU A 69 -26.55 -12.06 -7.64
N GLU A 70 -27.47 -11.09 -7.71
CA GLU A 70 -27.35 -9.88 -8.55
C GLU A 70 -26.36 -8.83 -8.00
N GLY A 71 -25.79 -9.04 -6.81
CA GLY A 71 -24.90 -8.11 -6.10
C GLY A 71 -23.41 -8.15 -6.54
N GLU A 72 -23.03 -9.13 -7.36
CA GLU A 72 -21.63 -9.45 -7.69
C GLU A 72 -20.86 -8.29 -8.34
N TRP A 73 -21.53 -7.49 -9.17
CA TRP A 73 -20.89 -6.36 -9.88
C TRP A 73 -20.43 -5.25 -8.93
N ARG A 74 -21.10 -5.07 -7.77
CA ARG A 74 -20.74 -4.05 -6.78
C ARG A 74 -19.43 -4.39 -6.10
N LEU A 75 -19.25 -5.65 -5.73
CA LEU A 75 -18.02 -6.15 -5.13
C LEU A 75 -16.86 -6.10 -6.13
N LYS A 76 -17.10 -6.53 -7.38
CA LYS A 76 -16.12 -6.44 -8.46
C LYS A 76 -15.70 -5.00 -8.73
N LEU A 77 -16.65 -4.06 -8.75
CA LEU A 77 -16.36 -2.64 -8.92
C LEU A 77 -15.58 -2.08 -7.73
N TRP A 78 -15.95 -2.46 -6.50
CA TRP A 78 -15.23 -2.04 -5.30
C TRP A 78 -13.78 -2.52 -5.29
N LEU A 79 -13.55 -3.80 -5.60
CA LEU A 79 -12.21 -4.38 -5.75
C LEU A 79 -11.44 -3.70 -6.88
N PHE A 80 -12.08 -3.44 -8.02
CA PHE A 80 -11.46 -2.72 -9.13
C PHE A 80 -10.96 -1.34 -8.69
N ILE A 81 -11.77 -0.57 -7.97
CA ILE A 81 -11.35 0.74 -7.44
C ILE A 81 -10.20 0.55 -6.44
N ALA A 82 -10.27 -0.44 -5.54
CA ALA A 82 -9.19 -0.72 -4.59
C ALA A 82 -7.85 -0.98 -5.32
N TYR A 83 -7.87 -1.78 -6.39
CA TYR A 83 -6.70 -2.05 -7.23
C TYR A 83 -6.19 -0.80 -7.95
N VAL A 84 -7.07 0.03 -8.52
CA VAL A 84 -6.68 1.29 -9.18
C VAL A 84 -6.03 2.24 -8.17
N VAL A 85 -6.62 2.41 -6.99
CA VAL A 85 -6.05 3.28 -5.94
C VAL A 85 -4.68 2.74 -5.48
N SER A 86 -4.55 1.42 -5.30
CA SER A 86 -3.27 0.78 -4.95
C SER A 86 -2.19 1.05 -6.01
N PHE A 87 -2.54 0.87 -7.28
CA PHE A 87 -1.59 0.97 -8.38
C PHE A 87 -1.14 2.42 -8.61
N VAL A 88 -2.09 3.37 -8.58
CA VAL A 88 -1.78 4.80 -8.72
C VAL A 88 -0.94 5.29 -7.54
N SER A 89 -1.24 4.85 -6.32
CA SER A 89 -0.42 5.15 -5.14
C SER A 89 1.02 4.66 -5.31
N LEU A 90 1.21 3.40 -5.73
CA LEU A 90 2.55 2.84 -5.95
C LEU A 90 3.30 3.58 -7.07
N ALA A 91 2.64 3.85 -8.19
CA ALA A 91 3.23 4.60 -9.31
C ALA A 91 3.63 6.02 -8.90
N ALA A 92 2.79 6.70 -8.11
CA ALA A 92 3.09 8.03 -7.58
C ALA A 92 4.28 7.99 -6.60
N SER A 93 4.34 7.00 -5.70
CA SER A 93 5.47 6.84 -4.78
C SER A 93 6.79 6.65 -5.53
N VAL A 94 6.82 5.78 -6.54
CA VAL A 94 8.01 5.55 -7.37
C VAL A 94 8.35 6.79 -8.20
N GLY A 95 7.34 7.47 -8.75
CA GLY A 95 7.54 8.71 -9.52
C GLY A 95 8.18 9.82 -8.69
N LEU A 96 7.71 10.04 -7.46
CA LEU A 96 8.30 11.01 -6.54
C LEU A 96 9.73 10.63 -6.16
N LEU A 97 10.00 9.35 -5.89
CA LEU A 97 11.35 8.86 -5.61
C LEU A 97 12.32 9.14 -6.78
N ILE A 98 11.88 8.88 -8.02
CA ILE A 98 12.69 9.16 -9.21
C ILE A 98 12.93 10.67 -9.35
N GLN A 99 11.90 11.48 -9.19
CA GLN A 99 12.02 12.94 -9.27
C GLN A 99 13.04 13.46 -8.25
N ASP A 100 12.96 13.03 -7.00
CA ASP A 100 13.90 13.43 -5.96
C ASP A 100 15.33 12.95 -6.25
N SER A 101 15.49 11.75 -6.81
CA SER A 101 16.81 11.21 -7.18
C SER A 101 17.52 12.01 -8.29
N LEU A 102 16.77 12.72 -9.13
CA LEU A 102 17.30 13.52 -10.24
C LEU A 102 17.62 14.96 -9.83
N VAL A 103 17.09 15.43 -8.70
CA VAL A 103 17.29 16.81 -8.21
C VAL A 103 18.65 16.91 -7.51
N LYS A 104 19.62 17.52 -8.20
CA LYS A 104 21.02 17.67 -7.72
C LYS A 104 21.21 18.55 -6.48
N THR A 105 20.18 19.32 -6.10
CA THR A 105 20.21 20.25 -4.96
C THR A 105 19.41 19.75 -3.75
N GLY A 106 18.89 18.52 -3.81
CA GLY A 106 18.16 17.91 -2.71
C GLY A 106 19.10 17.37 -1.62
N PRO A 107 18.63 17.24 -0.36
CA PRO A 107 19.32 16.44 0.66
C PRO A 107 19.63 15.03 0.12
N SER A 108 20.73 14.42 0.58
CA SER A 108 21.12 13.05 0.20
C SER A 108 19.91 12.11 0.17
N ALA A 109 19.64 11.51 -1.00
CA ALA A 109 18.52 10.59 -1.23
C ALA A 109 18.60 9.27 -0.42
N TRP A 110 19.59 9.16 0.47
CA TRP A 110 19.78 8.03 1.36
C TRP A 110 20.05 8.50 2.79
N THR A 111 19.01 8.46 3.63
CA THR A 111 19.08 8.74 5.08
C THR A 111 19.29 7.47 5.91
N GLY A 112 19.41 6.30 5.28
CA GLY A 112 19.51 5.02 5.98
C GLY A 112 20.85 4.71 6.67
N VAL A 113 21.96 5.40 6.31
CA VAL A 113 23.31 5.13 6.86
C VAL A 113 24.14 6.41 7.09
N ALA A 114 23.51 7.58 7.20
CA ALA A 114 24.21 8.79 7.61
C ALA A 114 24.28 8.97 9.15
N VAL A 115 23.84 7.97 9.92
CA VAL A 115 24.00 7.91 11.38
C VAL A 115 24.72 6.61 11.74
N ALA A 116 26.02 6.60 11.51
CA ALA A 116 27.03 5.86 12.27
C ALA A 116 28.31 6.69 12.30
#